data_AF-A0A1I4GV07-F1
#
_entry.id   AF-A0A1I4GV07-F1
#
_cell.length_a   1.000
_cell.length_b   1.000
_cell.length_c   1.000
_cell.angle_alpha   90.00
_cell.angle_beta   90.00
_cell.angle_gamma   90.00
#
_symmetry.space_group_name_H-M   'P 1'
#
loop_
_entity.id
_entity.type
_entity.pdbx_description
1 polymer ?
#
loop_
_entity_poly.entity_id
_entity_poly.type
_entity_poly.pdbx_seq_one_letter_code
_entity_poly.pdbx_strand_id
1 'polypeptide(L)'
;MNVSEFQSWIQEYYQERGWSELDIFIRIGFLAEETGEVARAIRALEIGRDRPDEYTGTSDEQRQELIEELGDVLGNVIVIANKYDIALEDVFRAHREKLQKRYIKN
;
A
#
# COMPACT_ATOMS: atom_id res chain seq x y z
N MET A 1 -3.06 -13.28 10.33
CA MET A 1 -1.71 -12.86 9.97
C MET A 1 -1.40 -11.56 10.70
N ASN A 2 -0.30 -11.51 11.46
CA ASN A 2 0.20 -10.28 12.06
C ASN A 2 1.15 -9.54 11.09
N VAL A 3 1.59 -8.35 11.48
CA VAL A 3 2.43 -7.48 10.62
C VAL A 3 3.75 -8.14 10.26
N SER A 4 4.41 -8.76 11.23
CA SER A 4 5.68 -9.45 11.04
C SER A 4 5.51 -10.69 10.15
N GLU A 5 4.46 -11.49 10.37
CA GLU A 5 4.12 -12.62 9.51
C GLU A 5 3.85 -12.19 8.06
N PHE A 6 3.15 -11.06 7.87
CA PHE A 6 2.88 -10.54 6.54
C PHE A 6 4.14 -10.02 5.85
N GLN A 7 5.00 -9.30 6.59
CA GLN A 7 6.28 -8.82 6.06
C GLN A 7 7.19 -9.96 5.59
N SER A 8 7.28 -11.05 6.38
CA SER A 8 8.01 -12.26 5.99
C SER A 8 7.38 -12.96 4.79
N TRP A 9 6.05 -13.10 4.76
CA TRP A 9 5.36 -13.69 3.62
C TRP A 9 5.61 -12.91 2.32
N ILE A 10 5.57 -11.56 2.36
CA ILE A 10 5.91 -10.72 1.19
C ILE A 10 7.37 -10.93 0.76
N GLN A 11 8.30 -11.00 1.73
CA GLN A 11 9.70 -11.25 1.42
C GLN A 11 9.89 -12.55 0.65
N GLU A 12 9.33 -13.65 1.15
CA GLU A 12 9.41 -14.98 0.52
C GLU A 12 8.74 -14.97 -0.87
N TYR A 13 7.50 -14.46 -0.94
CA TYR A 13 6.71 -14.44 -2.17
C TYR A 13 7.40 -13.66 -3.30
N TYR A 14 8.05 -12.54 -2.97
CA TYR A 14 8.75 -11.69 -3.94
C TYR A 14 10.14 -12.22 -4.28
N GLN A 15 10.85 -12.85 -3.33
CA GLN A 15 12.15 -13.48 -3.60
C GLN A 15 12.01 -14.65 -4.56
N GLU A 16 11.01 -15.52 -4.38
CA GLU A 16 10.75 -16.65 -5.28
C GLU A 16 10.53 -16.24 -6.74
N ARG A 17 10.06 -15.00 -6.96
CA ARG A 17 9.77 -14.43 -8.28
C ARG A 17 10.90 -13.57 -8.83
N GLY A 18 12.02 -13.44 -8.12
CA GLY A 18 13.13 -12.55 -8.47
C GLY A 18 12.77 -11.06 -8.41
N TRP A 19 11.63 -10.74 -7.82
CA TRP A 19 11.11 -9.38 -7.74
C TRP A 19 11.92 -8.55 -6.73
N SER A 20 12.44 -9.14 -5.66
CA SER A 20 13.30 -8.46 -4.67
C SER A 20 14.51 -7.75 -5.28
N GLU A 21 14.98 -8.24 -6.43
CA GLU A 21 16.17 -7.74 -7.12
C GLU A 21 15.92 -6.49 -7.98
N LEU A 22 14.65 -6.07 -8.14
CA LEU A 22 14.34 -4.87 -8.89
C LEU A 22 14.99 -3.63 -8.28
N ASP A 23 15.44 -2.74 -9.18
CA ASP A 23 16.02 -1.46 -8.80
C ASP A 23 15.02 -0.62 -7.98
N ILE A 24 15.53 0.13 -6.99
CA ILE A 24 14.66 0.88 -6.09
C ILE A 24 13.88 1.99 -6.81
N PHE A 25 14.40 2.55 -7.90
CA PHE A 25 13.67 3.54 -8.68
C PHE A 25 12.50 2.92 -9.45
N ILE A 26 12.61 1.67 -9.86
CA ILE A 26 11.48 0.91 -10.42
C ILE A 26 10.42 0.70 -9.33
N ARG A 27 10.84 0.34 -8.11
CA ARG A 27 9.93 0.14 -6.97
C ARG A 27 9.16 1.40 -6.57
N ILE A 28 9.81 2.55 -6.60
CA ILE A 28 9.12 3.83 -6.35
C ILE A 28 8.12 4.15 -7.47
N GLY A 29 8.40 3.74 -8.71
CA GLY A 29 7.44 3.80 -9.81
C GLY A 29 6.16 3.01 -9.51
N PHE A 30 6.29 1.75 -9.14
CA PHE A 30 5.13 0.92 -8.77
C PHE A 30 4.36 1.50 -7.58
N LEU A 31 5.05 1.95 -6.52
CA LEU A 31 4.38 2.60 -5.39
C LEU A 31 3.53 3.83 -5.83
N ALA A 32 4.02 4.61 -6.79
CA ALA A 32 3.29 5.76 -7.32
C ALA A 32 2.08 5.32 -8.17
N GLU A 33 2.22 4.26 -8.96
CA GLU A 33 1.13 3.63 -9.72
C GLU A 33 0.02 3.16 -8.77
N GLU A 34 0.32 2.34 -7.76
CA GLU A 34 -0.69 1.83 -6.82
C GLU A 34 -1.36 2.95 -6.01
N THR A 35 -0.61 4.01 -5.68
CA THR A 35 -1.21 5.19 -5.02
C THR A 35 -2.22 5.89 -5.94
N GLY A 36 -1.97 5.90 -7.25
CA GLY A 36 -2.90 6.40 -8.26
C GLY A 36 -4.15 5.53 -8.37
N GLU A 37 -4.00 4.22 -8.29
CA GLU A 37 -5.11 3.26 -8.28
C GLU A 37 -5.98 3.41 -7.03
N VAL A 38 -5.38 3.59 -5.84
CA VAL A 38 -6.13 3.96 -4.62
C VAL A 38 -6.94 5.25 -4.82
N ALA A 39 -6.34 6.28 -5.41
CA ALA A 39 -7.05 7.54 -5.67
C ALA A 39 -8.22 7.33 -6.64
N ARG A 40 -8.05 6.46 -7.64
CA ARG A 40 -9.10 6.08 -8.59
C ARG A 40 -10.24 5.32 -7.92
N ALA A 41 -9.94 4.35 -7.06
CA ALA A 41 -10.92 3.58 -6.30
C ALA A 41 -11.73 4.47 -5.34
N ILE A 42 -11.07 5.37 -4.61
CA ILE A 42 -11.76 6.35 -3.74
C ILE A 42 -12.67 7.26 -4.57
N ARG A 43 -12.20 7.77 -5.71
CA ARG A 43 -13.03 8.61 -6.58
C ARG A 43 -14.29 7.88 -7.05
N ALA A 44 -14.16 6.61 -7.43
CA ALA A 44 -15.28 5.79 -7.86
C ALA A 44 -16.30 5.58 -6.73
N LEU A 45 -15.85 5.37 -5.49
CA LEU A 45 -16.70 5.24 -4.30
C LEU A 45 -17.43 6.53 -3.91
N GLU A 46 -16.72 7.67 -3.93
CA GLU A 46 -17.23 8.92 -3.35
C GLU A 46 -18.10 9.72 -4.33
N ILE A 47 -17.65 9.86 -5.57
CA ILE A 47 -18.28 10.76 -6.56
C ILE A 47 -18.55 10.08 -7.91
N GLY A 48 -18.25 8.78 -8.02
CA GLY A 48 -18.35 8.04 -9.26
C GLY A 48 -17.29 8.43 -10.29
N ARG A 49 -17.32 7.73 -11.43
CA ARG A 49 -16.48 8.03 -12.59
C ARG A 49 -17.37 8.42 -13.75
N ASP A 50 -17.16 9.63 -14.27
CA ASP A 50 -17.88 10.16 -15.43
C ASP A 50 -17.26 9.59 -16.72
N ARG A 51 -17.53 8.31 -16.97
CA ARG A 51 -17.08 7.57 -18.16
C ARG A 51 -18.23 6.76 -18.74
N PRO A 52 -18.64 7.04 -20.00
CA PRO A 52 -19.77 6.36 -20.64
C PRO A 52 -19.59 4.85 -20.83
N ASP A 53 -18.33 4.39 -20.89
CA ASP A 53 -17.91 3.02 -21.17
C ASP A 53 -17.60 2.21 -19.91
N GLU A 54 -17.77 2.81 -18.73
CA GLU A 54 -17.30 2.22 -17.49
C GLU A 54 -18.39 1.51 -16.72
N TYR A 55 -18.13 0.25 -16.36
CA TYR A 55 -18.97 -0.51 -15.47
C TYR A 55 -18.88 0.07 -14.05
N THR A 56 -19.93 0.77 -13.62
CA THR A 56 -20.13 1.10 -12.20
C THR A 56 -20.56 -0.16 -11.46
N GLY A 57 -19.62 -0.82 -10.82
CA GLY A 57 -19.88 -1.94 -9.92
C GLY A 57 -20.75 -1.55 -8.72
N THR A 58 -21.19 -2.57 -7.99
CA THR A 58 -21.88 -2.40 -6.71
C THR A 58 -20.97 -1.74 -5.67
N SER A 59 -21.57 -1.16 -4.63
CA SER A 59 -20.79 -0.58 -3.51
C SER A 59 -19.83 -1.59 -2.87
N ASP A 60 -20.19 -2.88 -2.84
CA ASP A 60 -19.34 -3.93 -2.30
C ASP A 60 -18.14 -4.22 -3.20
N GLU A 61 -18.35 -4.24 -4.53
CA GLU A 61 -17.27 -4.40 -5.52
C GLU A 61 -16.29 -3.23 -5.45
N GLN A 62 -16.80 -1.99 -5.38
CA GLN A 62 -15.94 -0.80 -5.28
C GLN A 62 -15.16 -0.77 -3.95
N ARG A 63 -15.78 -1.23 -2.85
CA ARG A 63 -15.10 -1.34 -1.56
C ARG A 63 -14.03 -2.42 -1.58
N GLN A 64 -14.30 -3.53 -2.26
CA GLN A 64 -13.33 -4.61 -2.44
C GLN A 64 -12.13 -4.15 -3.27
N GLU A 65 -12.37 -3.40 -4.36
CA GLU A 65 -11.32 -2.76 -5.15
C GLU A 65 -10.44 -1.86 -4.26
N LEU A 66 -11.03 -0.98 -3.45
CA LEU A 66 -10.25 -0.14 -2.54
C LEU A 66 -9.39 -0.96 -1.55
N ILE A 67 -9.88 -2.10 -1.05
CA ILE A 67 -9.11 -2.96 -0.15
C ILE A 67 -7.89 -3.55 -0.88
N GLU A 68 -8.06 -3.95 -2.13
CA GLU A 68 -6.99 -4.50 -2.98
C GLU A 68 -5.93 -3.44 -3.25
N GLU A 69 -6.32 -2.25 -3.71
CA GLU A 69 -5.38 -1.17 -4.03
C GLU A 69 -4.61 -0.67 -2.79
N LEU A 70 -5.28 -0.60 -1.62
CA LEU A 70 -4.60 -0.30 -0.36
C LEU A 70 -3.59 -1.39 0.03
N GLY A 71 -3.92 -2.64 -0.28
CA GLY A 71 -3.03 -3.78 -0.13
C GLY A 71 -1.79 -3.67 -1.00
N ASP A 72 -1.95 -3.25 -2.25
CA ASP A 72 -0.85 -3.09 -3.22
C ASP A 72 0.10 -1.94 -2.84
N VAL A 73 -0.44 -0.82 -2.35
CA VAL A 73 0.36 0.25 -1.74
C VAL A 73 1.16 -0.29 -0.54
N LEU A 74 0.49 -1.02 0.38
CA LEU A 74 1.16 -1.56 1.56
C LEU A 74 2.23 -2.59 1.18
N GLY A 75 1.97 -3.44 0.19
CA GLY A 75 2.92 -4.42 -0.34
C GLY A 75 4.19 -3.74 -0.87
N ASN A 76 4.05 -2.67 -1.65
CA ASN A 76 5.19 -1.90 -2.13
C ASN A 76 5.98 -1.24 -0.98
N VAL A 77 5.30 -0.69 0.04
CA VAL A 77 5.97 -0.16 1.24
C VAL A 77 6.76 -1.25 1.98
N ILE A 78 6.20 -2.45 2.11
CA ILE A 78 6.87 -3.60 2.75
C ILE A 78 8.09 -4.05 1.95
N VAL A 79 7.99 -4.12 0.62
CA VAL A 79 9.12 -4.47 -0.25
C VAL A 79 10.27 -3.47 -0.07
N ILE A 80 9.96 -2.17 0.03
CA ILE A 80 10.95 -1.14 0.31
C ILE A 80 11.57 -1.36 1.70
N ALA A 81 10.76 -1.59 2.73
CA ALA A 81 11.24 -1.84 4.08
C ALA A 81 12.19 -3.06 4.12
N ASN A 82 11.81 -4.16 3.48
CA ASN A 82 12.63 -5.38 3.35
C ASN A 82 13.96 -5.11 2.64
N LYS A 83 13.96 -4.29 1.56
CA LYS A 83 15.20 -3.95 0.83
C LYS A 83 16.23 -3.24 1.72
N TYR A 84 15.77 -2.49 2.71
CA TYR A 84 16.62 -1.73 3.64
C TYR A 84 16.75 -2.38 5.02
N ASP A 85 16.28 -3.62 5.18
CA ASP A 85 16.30 -4.35 6.45
C ASP A 85 15.60 -3.59 7.60
N ILE A 86 14.45 -2.98 7.28
CA ILE A 86 13.62 -2.22 8.23
C ILE A 86 12.43 -3.06 8.64
N ALA A 87 12.26 -3.30 9.94
CA ALA A 87 11.04 -3.93 10.46
C ALA A 87 9.84 -2.98 10.30
N LEU A 88 8.71 -3.47 9.77
CA LEU A 88 7.52 -2.64 9.56
C LEU A 88 6.93 -2.15 10.89
N GLU A 89 7.10 -2.92 11.97
CA GLU A 89 6.75 -2.49 13.33
C GLU A 89 7.51 -1.24 13.78
N ASP A 90 8.78 -1.07 13.37
CA ASP A 90 9.55 0.14 13.65
C ASP A 90 8.97 1.35 12.91
N VAL A 91 8.53 1.17 11.66
CA VAL A 91 7.85 2.22 10.88
C VAL A 91 6.58 2.69 11.60
N PHE A 92 5.75 1.76 12.06
CA PHE A 92 4.51 2.07 12.78
C PHE A 92 4.78 2.77 14.12
N ARG A 93 5.74 2.26 14.90
CA ARG A 93 6.16 2.87 16.17
C ARG A 93 6.67 4.30 15.96
N ALA A 94 7.58 4.50 15.01
CA ALA A 94 8.14 5.81 14.70
C ALA A 94 7.05 6.81 14.26
N HIS A 95 6.11 6.37 13.42
CA HIS A 95 5.00 7.22 12.97
C HIS A 95 4.07 7.62 14.13
N ARG A 96 3.69 6.66 14.98
CA ARG A 96 2.86 6.90 16.17
C ARG A 96 3.52 7.90 17.13
N GLU A 97 4.79 7.70 17.45
CA GLU A 97 5.54 8.61 18.33
C GLU A 97 5.62 10.02 17.76
N LYS A 98 5.84 10.16 16.44
CA LYS A 98 5.85 11.45 15.76
C LYS A 98 4.51 12.18 15.90
N LEU A 99 3.38 11.48 15.71
CA LEU A 99 2.04 12.05 15.89
C LEU A 99 1.80 12.45 17.35
N GLN A 100 2.13 11.59 18.31
CA GLN A 100 1.96 11.90 19.74
C GLN A 100 2.76 13.14 20.13
N LYS A 101 4.04 13.24 19.74
CA LYS A 101 4.88 14.41 20.01
C LYS A 101 4.32 15.69 19.39
N ARG A 102 3.67 15.60 18.22
CA ARG A 102 3.06 16.76 17.53
C ARG A 102 1.86 17.33 18.30
N TYR A 103 1.09 16.48 18.98
CA TYR A 103 -0.14 16.88 19.68
C TYR A 103 -0.01 16.98 21.21
N ILE A 104 1.14 16.63 21.81
CA ILE A 104 1.46 16.89 23.23
C ILE A 104 1.87 18.37 23.47
N LYS A 105 2.10 19.16 22.41
CA LYS A 105 2.49 20.57 22.49
C LYS A 105 1.33 21.58 22.42
N ASN A 106 0.09 21.15 22.65
CA ASN A 106 -1.08 22.03 22.78
C ASN A 106 -1.66 21.94 24.19
#